data_AF-A0A839FS79-F1
#
_entry.id   AF-A0A839FS79-F1
#
_cell.length_a   1.000
_cell.length_b   1.000
_cell.length_c   1.000
_cell.angle_alpha   90.00
_cell.angle_beta   90.00
_cell.angle_gamma   90.00
#
_symmetry.space_group_name_H-M   'P 1'
#
loop_
_entity.id
_entity.type
_entity.pdbx_description
1 polymer ?
#
loop_
_entity_poly.entity_id
_entity_poly.type
_entity_poly.pdbx_seq_one_letter_code
_entity_poly.pdbx_strand_id
1 'polypeptide(L)'
;MVATQSQETTAKRGFQMPHIYVILFVLSALAALTTYLIPANEFQRVEGPDGREVIDPDSYEPVEASATSLLEFITAVPRGLVDAGEVVFFTFIIGGVFMVIRRTGIIENALDRLLRAFANRRLLLIPVLITLFAALASLIGTQELALVYIPVLIPVIIALGYDSMVAVAIALVGTTAGFTSGVLNPINTGLAQQIARVETFSGAGLRGALFLVMITLGSYWVIRYARRIEKDPAKSLV
;
A
#
# COMPACT_ATOMS: atom_id res chain seq x y z
N MET A 1 22.77 36.75 -34.51
CA MET A 1 22.91 36.21 -33.14
C MET A 1 22.22 37.16 -32.18
N VAL A 2 20.99 36.85 -31.78
CA VAL A 2 20.30 37.58 -30.70
C VAL A 2 20.13 36.55 -29.60
N ALA A 3 20.86 36.74 -28.51
CA ALA A 3 20.79 35.89 -27.33
C ALA A 3 19.47 36.18 -26.61
N THR A 4 18.56 35.21 -26.64
CA THR A 4 17.37 35.21 -25.77
C THR A 4 17.84 34.94 -24.35
N GLN A 5 17.92 35.99 -23.53
CA GLN A 5 18.06 35.83 -22.09
C GLN A 5 16.75 35.25 -21.53
N SER A 6 16.79 33.98 -21.15
CA SER A 6 15.76 33.34 -20.34
C SER A 6 15.74 34.00 -18.97
N GLN A 7 14.66 34.74 -18.69
CA GLN A 7 14.37 35.23 -17.35
C GLN A 7 14.14 34.04 -16.42
N GLU A 8 15.01 33.85 -15.43
CA GLU A 8 14.77 32.95 -14.30
C GLU A 8 13.63 33.51 -13.44
N THR A 9 12.43 32.96 -13.61
CA THR A 9 11.35 33.15 -12.64
C THR A 9 11.72 32.47 -11.34
N THR A 10 12.02 33.25 -10.30
CA THR A 10 12.20 32.77 -8.93
C THR A 10 10.87 32.22 -8.42
N ALA A 11 10.70 30.90 -8.51
CA ALA A 11 9.55 30.20 -7.95
C ALA A 11 9.52 30.40 -6.43
N LYS A 12 8.43 30.98 -5.91
CA LYS A 12 8.16 31.07 -4.47
C LYS A 12 8.19 29.64 -3.90
N ARG A 13 9.08 29.37 -2.95
CA ARG A 13 9.14 28.08 -2.26
C ARG A 13 7.84 27.89 -1.47
N GLY A 14 6.89 27.18 -2.05
CA GLY A 14 5.75 26.63 -1.34
C GLY A 14 6.20 25.62 -0.29
N PHE A 15 5.29 25.27 0.62
CA PHE A 15 5.52 24.24 1.65
C PHE A 15 6.08 22.95 1.01
N GLN A 16 7.35 22.67 1.27
CA GLN A 16 7.99 21.44 0.84
C GLN A 16 7.71 20.39 1.92
N MET A 17 7.12 19.26 1.52
CA MET A 17 6.91 18.16 2.45
C MET A 17 8.27 17.73 3.03
N PRO A 18 8.41 17.70 4.38
CA PRO A 18 9.61 17.19 5.01
C PRO A 18 9.87 15.74 4.59
N HIS A 19 11.13 15.33 4.63
CA HIS A 19 11.52 13.95 4.35
C HIS A 19 10.77 12.97 5.29
N ILE A 20 10.46 11.76 4.81
CA ILE A 20 9.70 10.76 5.59
C ILE A 20 10.34 10.50 6.98
N TYR A 21 11.66 10.42 7.06
CA TYR A 21 12.39 10.30 8.34
C TYR A 21 12.14 11.46 9.31
N VAL A 22 11.97 12.69 8.81
CA VAL A 22 11.65 13.86 9.64
C VAL A 22 10.21 13.74 10.16
N ILE A 23 9.28 13.34 9.29
CA ILE A 23 7.88 13.13 9.67
C ILE A 23 7.78 12.05 10.75
N LEU A 24 8.43 10.90 10.55
CA LEU A 24 8.44 9.80 11.53
C LEU A 24 9.06 10.25 12.86
N PHE A 25 10.18 10.98 12.84
CA PHE A 25 10.80 11.49 14.06
C PHE A 25 9.88 12.44 14.82
N VAL A 26 9.22 13.37 14.12
CA VAL A 26 8.27 14.33 14.73
C VAL A 26 7.07 13.59 15.31
N LEU A 27 6.53 12.59 14.61
CA LEU A 27 5.42 11.79 15.11
C LEU A 27 5.81 11.00 16.36
N SER A 28 6.99 10.37 16.38
CA SER A 28 7.50 9.67 17.56
C SER A 28 7.73 10.64 18.74
N ALA A 29 8.27 11.83 18.47
CA ALA A 29 8.50 12.84 19.51
C ALA A 29 7.19 13.35 20.10
N LEU A 30 6.19 13.57 19.24
CA LEU A 30 4.85 13.97 19.65
C LEU A 30 4.18 12.85 20.46
N ALA A 31 4.28 11.60 20.05
CA ALA A 31 3.77 10.45 20.80
C ALA A 31 4.40 10.38 22.20
N ALA A 32 5.73 10.49 22.31
CA ALA A 32 6.44 10.50 23.59
C ALA A 32 6.04 11.67 24.49
N LEU A 33 5.87 12.88 23.93
CA LEU A 33 5.40 14.04 24.68
C LEU A 33 3.97 13.85 25.19
N THR A 34 3.13 13.21 24.38
CA THR A 34 1.72 12.95 24.72
C THR A 34 1.60 12.01 25.92
N THR A 35 2.56 11.10 26.14
CA THR A 35 2.64 10.25 27.34
C THR A 35 2.74 11.04 28.64
N TYR A 36 3.24 12.28 28.62
CA TYR A 36 3.30 13.15 29.81
C TYR A 36 2.01 13.96 30.02
N LEU A 37 1.24 14.18 28.96
CA LEU A 37 0.03 15.02 28.99
C LEU A 37 -1.24 14.20 29.22
N ILE A 38 -1.27 12.96 28.73
CA ILE A 38 -2.43 12.08 28.82
C ILE A 38 -2.23 11.07 29.95
N PRO A 39 -3.10 11.07 30.98
CA PRO A 39 -3.03 10.07 32.04
C PRO A 39 -3.31 8.67 31.49
N ALA A 40 -2.53 7.69 31.95
CA ALA A 40 -2.77 6.28 31.64
C ALA A 40 -4.05 5.82 32.35
N ASN A 41 -5.10 5.55 31.58
CA ASN A 41 -6.33 4.97 32.10
C ASN A 41 -6.68 3.76 31.26
N GLU A 42 -7.20 2.74 31.92
CA GLU A 42 -7.62 1.50 31.27
C GLU A 42 -9.05 1.20 31.68
N PHE A 43 -9.82 0.66 30.74
CA PHE A 43 -11.10 0.06 31.07
C PHE A 43 -10.90 -1.44 31.26
N GLN A 44 -11.44 -1.99 32.34
CA GLN A 44 -11.46 -3.42 32.55
C GLN A 44 -12.37 -4.08 31.50
N ARG A 45 -11.95 -5.26 31.05
CA ARG A 45 -12.70 -6.09 30.10
C ARG A 45 -13.29 -7.25 30.86
N VAL A 46 -14.61 -7.42 30.75
CA VAL A 46 -15.39 -8.48 31.39
C VAL A 46 -16.05 -9.35 30.34
N GLU A 47 -16.30 -10.63 30.66
CA GLU A 47 -17.05 -11.51 29.78
C GLU A 47 -18.49 -10.98 29.61
N GLY A 48 -18.81 -10.55 28.39
CA GLY A 48 -20.14 -10.14 28.01
C GLY A 48 -21.08 -11.33 27.80
N PRO A 49 -22.39 -11.07 27.60
CA PRO A 49 -23.44 -12.09 27.56
C PRO A 49 -23.25 -13.20 26.51
N ASP A 50 -22.48 -12.92 25.44
CA ASP A 50 -22.21 -13.84 24.33
C ASP A 50 -20.82 -14.51 24.42
N GLY A 51 -20.13 -14.42 25.56
CA GLY A 51 -18.76 -14.94 25.74
C GLY A 51 -17.67 -14.10 25.05
N ARG A 52 -18.01 -12.87 24.64
CA ARG A 52 -17.07 -11.87 24.10
C ARG A 52 -16.57 -10.97 25.22
N GLU A 53 -15.28 -10.67 25.26
CA GLU A 53 -14.76 -9.62 26.15
C GLU A 53 -15.38 -8.27 25.74
N VAL A 54 -16.19 -7.68 26.62
CA VAL A 54 -16.77 -6.36 26.44
C VAL A 54 -16.12 -5.40 27.45
N ILE A 55 -15.91 -4.16 27.02
CA ILE A 55 -15.42 -3.10 27.89
C ILE A 55 -16.50 -2.76 28.90
N ASP A 56 -16.21 -2.85 30.20
CA ASP A 56 -17.10 -2.38 31.25
C ASP A 56 -17.04 -0.83 31.29
N PRO A 57 -18.12 -0.12 30.92
CA PRO A 57 -18.15 1.34 30.88
C PRO A 57 -17.88 2.01 32.23
N ASP A 58 -18.17 1.32 33.33
CA ASP A 58 -18.06 1.84 34.69
C ASP A 58 -16.68 1.53 35.33
N SER A 59 -15.82 0.77 34.65
CA SER A 59 -14.52 0.29 35.15
C SER A 59 -13.33 1.19 34.83
N TYR A 60 -13.57 2.48 34.56
CA TYR A 60 -12.50 3.41 34.22
C TYR A 60 -11.59 3.67 35.42
N GLU A 61 -10.42 3.05 35.44
CA GLU A 61 -9.46 3.19 36.52
C GLU A 61 -8.12 3.76 36.03
N PRO A 62 -7.52 4.69 36.79
CA PRO A 62 -6.19 5.19 36.49
C PRO A 62 -5.17 4.07 36.73
N VAL A 63 -4.35 3.80 35.72
CA VAL A 63 -3.24 2.83 35.79
C VAL A 63 -1.95 3.60 36.07
N GLU A 64 -0.94 2.90 36.59
CA GLU A 64 0.37 3.48 36.85
C GLU A 64 0.96 4.06 35.54
N ALA A 65 1.06 5.38 35.50
CA ALA A 65 1.49 6.11 34.31
C ALA A 65 2.99 5.86 34.06
N SER A 66 3.31 5.07 33.03
CA SER A 66 4.69 4.90 32.56
C SER A 66 5.02 6.00 31.55
N ALA A 67 5.55 7.12 32.05
CA ALA A 67 6.03 8.20 31.19
C ALA A 67 7.27 7.74 30.42
N THR A 68 7.24 7.89 29.09
CA THR A 68 8.33 7.44 28.21
C THR A 68 9.62 8.18 28.52
N SER A 69 10.65 7.47 28.98
CA SER A 69 11.95 8.09 29.28
C SER A 69 12.68 8.55 28.01
N LEU A 70 13.64 9.48 28.13
CA LEU A 70 14.48 9.90 27.00
C LEU A 70 15.22 8.72 26.36
N LEU A 71 15.63 7.74 27.18
CA LEU A 71 16.30 6.53 26.70
C LEU A 71 15.34 5.64 25.91
N GLU A 72 14.09 5.49 26.36
CA GLU A 72 13.06 4.75 25.62
C GLU A 72 12.70 5.43 24.30
N PHE A 73 12.64 6.76 24.27
CA PHE A 73 12.41 7.52 23.05
C PHE A 73 13.52 7.30 22.02
N ILE A 74 14.79 7.38 22.43
CA ILE A 74 15.94 7.15 21.53
C ILE A 74 15.98 5.69 21.08
N THR A 75 15.68 4.74 21.97
CA THR A 75 15.68 3.30 21.66
C THR A 75 14.45 2.84 20.88
N ALA A 76 13.41 3.66 20.76
CA ALA A 76 12.23 3.36 19.94
C ALA A 76 12.58 3.17 18.46
N VAL A 77 13.56 3.93 17.94
CA VAL A 77 14.00 3.81 16.53
C VAL A 77 14.63 2.44 16.24
N PRO A 78 15.70 2.00 16.95
CA PRO A 78 16.26 0.67 16.72
C PRO A 78 15.28 -0.46 17.05
N ARG A 79 14.41 -0.32 18.06
CA ARG A 79 13.36 -1.32 18.33
C ARG A 79 12.38 -1.44 17.16
N GLY A 80 11.89 -0.31 16.65
CA GLY A 80 11.02 -0.31 15.47
C GLY A 80 11.67 -0.90 14.23
N LEU A 81 12.98 -0.74 14.05
CA LEU A 81 13.72 -1.41 12.97
C LEU A 81 13.79 -2.93 13.15
N VAL A 82 13.93 -3.41 14.39
CA VAL A 82 13.89 -4.85 14.71
C VAL A 82 12.49 -5.41 14.45
N ASP A 83 11.45 -4.70 14.89
CA ASP A 83 10.04 -5.09 14.68
C ASP A 83 9.67 -5.11 13.19
N ALA A 84 10.20 -4.16 12.40
CA ALA A 84 10.04 -4.13 10.95
C ALA A 84 10.93 -5.16 10.21
N GLY A 85 11.77 -5.92 10.93
CA GLY A 85 12.76 -6.82 10.34
C GLY A 85 12.15 -7.85 9.41
N GLU A 86 11.01 -8.45 9.78
CA GLU A 86 10.31 -9.44 8.96
C GLU A 86 9.93 -8.87 7.57
N VAL A 87 9.37 -7.67 7.53
CA VAL A 87 8.97 -6.97 6.30
C VAL A 87 10.18 -6.66 5.43
N VAL A 88 11.29 -6.22 6.04
CA VAL A 88 12.54 -5.91 5.33
C VAL A 88 13.14 -7.17 4.69
N PHE A 89 13.25 -8.26 5.46
CA PHE A 89 13.77 -9.54 4.94
C PHE A 89 12.88 -10.12 3.85
N PHE A 90 11.56 -10.09 4.02
CA PHE A 90 10.60 -10.53 3.02
C PHE A 90 10.77 -9.76 1.70
N THR A 91 10.88 -8.42 1.78
CA THR A 91 11.12 -7.55 0.63
C THR A 91 12.42 -7.90 -0.10
N PHE A 92 13.51 -8.18 0.64
CA PHE A 92 14.77 -8.61 0.04
C PHE A 92 14.67 -9.96 -0.66
N ILE A 93 14.01 -10.95 -0.06
CA ILE A 93 13.83 -12.27 -0.67
C ILE A 93 13.06 -12.14 -1.98
N ILE A 94 11.98 -11.37 -2.01
CA ILE A 94 11.21 -11.14 -3.23
C ILE A 94 12.04 -10.43 -4.28
N GLY A 95 12.80 -9.38 -3.91
CA GLY A 95 13.72 -8.72 -4.83
C GLY A 95 14.74 -9.69 -5.44
N GLY A 96 15.28 -10.61 -4.63
CA GLY A 96 16.19 -11.66 -5.06
C GLY A 96 15.54 -12.67 -6.02
N VAL A 97 14.40 -13.25 -5.63
CA VAL A 97 13.61 -14.17 -6.46
C VAL A 97 13.21 -13.51 -7.77
N PHE A 98 12.82 -12.24 -7.72
CA PHE A 98 12.46 -11.46 -8.89
C PHE A 98 13.63 -11.32 -9.87
N MET A 99 14.84 -11.02 -9.37
CA MET A 99 16.04 -10.97 -10.20
C MET A 99 16.33 -12.33 -10.86
N VAL A 100 16.12 -13.44 -10.15
CA VAL A 100 16.26 -14.79 -10.71
C VAL A 100 15.25 -15.02 -11.83
N ILE A 101 13.96 -14.74 -11.60
CA ILE A 101 12.90 -14.87 -12.63
C ILE A 101 13.19 -13.99 -13.86
N ARG A 102 13.74 -12.79 -13.67
CA ARG A 102 14.14 -11.93 -14.79
C ARG A 102 15.29 -12.54 -15.59
N ARG A 103 16.26 -13.18 -14.92
CA ARG A 103 17.39 -13.83 -15.61
C ARG A 103 17.00 -15.12 -16.32
N THR A 104 15.93 -15.81 -15.91
CA THR A 104 15.48 -17.04 -16.58
C THR A 104 14.76 -16.80 -17.90
N GLY A 105 14.49 -15.54 -18.27
CA GLY A 105 13.78 -15.22 -19.52
C GLY A 105 12.28 -15.58 -19.49
N ILE A 106 11.75 -15.93 -18.31
CA ILE A 106 10.34 -16.34 -18.17
C ILE A 106 9.41 -15.16 -18.41
N ILE A 107 9.84 -13.94 -18.05
CA ILE A 107 9.03 -12.73 -18.21
C ILE A 107 8.75 -12.46 -19.68
N GLU A 108 9.76 -12.60 -20.54
CA GLU A 108 9.69 -12.42 -21.99
C GLU A 108 8.78 -13.47 -22.64
N ASN A 109 8.89 -14.73 -22.20
CA ASN A 109 8.01 -15.80 -22.67
C ASN A 109 6.56 -15.64 -22.20
N ALA A 110 6.35 -15.21 -20.95
CA ALA A 110 5.04 -14.91 -20.41
C ALA A 110 4.41 -13.72 -21.14
N LEU A 111 5.21 -12.70 -21.45
CA LEU A 111 4.83 -11.54 -22.23
C LEU A 111 4.34 -11.95 -23.62
N ASP A 112 5.12 -12.72 -24.38
CA ASP A 112 4.72 -13.18 -25.71
C ASP A 112 3.42 -14.01 -25.68
N ARG A 113 3.21 -14.79 -24.61
CA ARG A 113 1.98 -15.57 -24.43
C ARG A 113 0.79 -14.66 -24.11
N LEU A 114 1.00 -13.65 -23.28
CA LEU A 114 -0.02 -12.68 -22.87
C LEU A 114 -0.42 -11.77 -24.03
N LEU A 115 0.56 -11.29 -24.82
CA LEU A 115 0.33 -10.52 -26.04
C LEU A 115 -0.50 -11.33 -27.05
N ARG A 116 -0.17 -12.61 -27.27
CA ARG A 116 -0.94 -13.48 -28.16
C ARG A 116 -2.35 -13.77 -27.65
N ALA A 117 -2.51 -14.03 -26.35
CA ALA A 117 -3.81 -14.30 -25.74
C ALA A 117 -4.74 -13.07 -25.74
N PHE A 118 -4.17 -11.86 -25.60
CA PHE A 118 -4.92 -10.61 -25.50
C PHE A 118 -4.82 -9.69 -26.73
N ALA A 119 -4.25 -10.16 -27.85
CA ALA A 119 -4.06 -9.38 -29.08
C ALA A 119 -5.34 -8.65 -29.55
N ASN A 120 -6.49 -9.34 -29.48
CA ASN A 120 -7.80 -8.78 -29.88
C ASN A 120 -8.57 -8.12 -28.72
N ARG A 121 -8.05 -8.17 -27.48
CA ARG A 121 -8.74 -7.77 -26.25
C ARG A 121 -7.82 -7.03 -25.27
N ARG A 122 -6.90 -6.21 -25.78
CA ARG A 122 -5.91 -5.44 -24.98
C ARG A 122 -6.52 -4.64 -23.82
N LEU A 123 -7.76 -4.18 -23.96
CA LEU A 123 -8.48 -3.46 -22.89
C LEU A 123 -8.91 -4.34 -21.72
N LEU A 124 -9.18 -5.63 -21.94
CA LEU A 124 -9.57 -6.56 -20.89
C LEU A 124 -8.38 -7.00 -20.03
N LEU A 125 -7.15 -6.74 -20.48
CA LEU A 125 -5.96 -7.03 -19.69
C LEU A 125 -5.87 -6.16 -18.44
N ILE A 126 -6.28 -4.88 -18.53
CA ILE A 126 -6.25 -3.93 -17.41
C ILE A 126 -7.04 -4.45 -16.19
N PRO A 127 -8.34 -4.77 -16.29
CA PRO A 127 -9.11 -5.26 -15.14
C PRO A 127 -8.61 -6.63 -14.65
N VAL A 128 -8.11 -7.50 -15.54
CA VAL A 128 -7.54 -8.80 -15.15
C VAL A 128 -6.30 -8.59 -14.27
N LEU A 129 -5.37 -7.73 -14.69
CA LEU A 129 -4.15 -7.46 -13.94
C LEU A 129 -4.44 -6.71 -12.62
N ILE A 130 -5.36 -5.74 -12.63
CA ILE A 130 -5.79 -5.05 -11.41
C ILE A 130 -6.40 -6.05 -10.42
N THR A 131 -7.28 -6.93 -10.89
CA THR A 131 -7.91 -7.96 -10.05
C THR A 131 -6.87 -8.94 -9.50
N LEU A 132 -5.92 -9.37 -10.33
CA LEU A 132 -4.83 -10.24 -9.92
C LEU A 132 -4.01 -9.60 -8.80
N PHE A 133 -3.51 -8.38 -9.01
CA PHE A 133 -2.70 -7.68 -8.00
C PHE A 133 -3.50 -7.34 -6.74
N ALA A 134 -4.78 -7.00 -6.88
CA ALA A 134 -5.66 -6.79 -5.74
C ALA A 134 -5.86 -8.08 -4.94
N ALA A 135 -6.08 -9.22 -5.60
CA ALA A 135 -6.20 -10.50 -4.94
C ALA A 135 -4.90 -10.87 -4.20
N LEU A 136 -3.74 -10.76 -4.86
CA LEU A 136 -2.44 -10.99 -4.22
C LEU A 136 -2.25 -10.08 -2.99
N ALA A 137 -2.51 -8.78 -3.12
CA ALA A 137 -2.37 -7.85 -2.01
C ALA A 137 -3.38 -8.11 -0.87
N SER A 138 -4.59 -8.58 -1.19
CA SER A 138 -5.60 -8.94 -0.19
C SER A 138 -5.29 -10.26 0.53
N LEU A 139 -4.53 -11.17 -0.08
CA LEU A 139 -4.17 -12.47 0.52
C LEU A 139 -2.82 -12.42 1.25
N ILE A 140 -1.79 -11.86 0.60
CA ILE A 140 -0.42 -11.81 1.13
C ILE A 140 -0.28 -10.63 2.11
N GLY A 141 -1.00 -9.54 1.85
CA GLY A 141 -1.07 -8.40 2.76
C GLY A 141 0.07 -7.41 2.65
N THR A 142 0.79 -7.37 1.53
CA THR A 142 1.97 -6.52 1.33
C THR A 142 1.81 -5.61 0.12
N GLN A 143 1.69 -4.30 0.35
CA GLN A 143 1.51 -3.30 -0.71
C GLN A 143 2.85 -2.97 -1.40
N GLU A 144 3.96 -3.14 -0.69
CA GLU A 144 5.34 -2.89 -1.13
C GLU A 144 5.72 -3.69 -2.39
N LEU A 145 5.05 -4.82 -2.64
CA LEU A 145 5.22 -5.63 -3.85
C LEU A 145 4.93 -4.86 -5.15
N ALA A 146 4.14 -3.77 -5.08
CA ALA A 146 3.87 -2.92 -6.23
C ALA A 146 5.16 -2.39 -6.88
N LEU A 147 6.19 -2.08 -6.09
CA LEU A 147 7.48 -1.57 -6.57
C LEU A 147 8.22 -2.62 -7.42
N VAL A 148 8.00 -3.91 -7.14
CA VAL A 148 8.58 -5.02 -7.90
C VAL A 148 7.77 -5.28 -9.18
N TYR A 149 6.45 -5.10 -9.13
CA TYR A 149 5.58 -5.32 -10.29
C TYR A 149 5.74 -4.25 -11.37
N ILE A 150 5.98 -2.99 -10.99
CA ILE A 150 6.07 -1.88 -11.95
C ILE A 150 7.13 -2.13 -13.05
N PRO A 151 8.41 -2.46 -12.74
CA PRO A 151 9.41 -2.75 -13.76
C PRO A 151 9.06 -3.92 -14.68
N VAL A 152 8.28 -4.89 -14.21
CA VAL A 152 7.78 -6.02 -15.01
C VAL A 152 6.69 -5.59 -15.95
N LEU A 153 5.78 -4.76 -15.44
CA LEU A 153 4.57 -4.41 -16.15
C LEU A 153 4.83 -3.37 -17.24
N ILE A 154 5.80 -2.47 -17.04
CA ILE A 154 6.18 -1.44 -18.01
C ILE A 154 6.43 -2.03 -19.42
N PRO A 155 7.35 -2.99 -19.64
CA PRO A 155 7.59 -3.53 -20.97
C PRO A 155 6.36 -4.25 -21.54
N VAL A 156 5.56 -4.90 -20.69
CA VAL A 156 4.32 -5.59 -21.10
C VAL A 156 3.29 -4.61 -21.66
N ILE A 157 3.08 -3.52 -20.95
CA ILE A 157 2.07 -2.51 -21.26
C ILE A 157 2.52 -1.65 -22.45
N ILE A 158 3.81 -1.35 -22.56
CA ILE A 158 4.39 -0.68 -23.73
C ILE A 158 4.24 -1.55 -24.98
N ALA A 159 4.53 -2.85 -24.90
CA ALA A 159 4.37 -3.77 -26.03
C ALA A 159 2.92 -3.88 -26.54
N LEU A 160 1.94 -3.53 -25.70
CA LEU A 160 0.51 -3.48 -26.05
C LEU A 160 0.08 -2.15 -26.67
N GLY A 161 0.97 -1.16 -26.76
CA GLY A 161 0.71 0.17 -27.31
C GLY A 161 0.18 1.18 -26.31
N TYR A 162 0.34 0.94 -25.00
CA TYR A 162 0.01 1.91 -23.94
C TYR A 162 1.29 2.54 -23.36
N ASP A 163 1.13 3.57 -22.53
CA ASP A 163 2.26 4.25 -21.88
C ASP A 163 2.69 3.55 -20.57
N SER A 164 3.84 3.97 -20.03
CA SER A 164 4.35 3.49 -18.75
C SER A 164 3.44 3.87 -17.57
N MET A 165 2.65 4.95 -17.67
CA MET A 165 1.71 5.36 -16.63
C MET A 165 0.56 4.37 -16.47
N VAL A 166 0.05 3.76 -17.54
CA VAL A 166 -0.92 2.66 -17.43
C VAL A 166 -0.33 1.51 -16.63
N ALA A 167 0.95 1.17 -16.83
CA ALA A 167 1.61 0.11 -16.08
C ALA A 167 1.72 0.44 -14.59
N VAL A 168 2.18 1.65 -14.28
CA VAL A 168 2.26 2.15 -12.90
C VAL A 168 0.87 2.17 -12.25
N ALA A 169 -0.15 2.64 -12.97
CA ALA A 169 -1.51 2.71 -12.48
C ALA A 169 -2.09 1.32 -12.19
N ILE A 170 -1.89 0.32 -13.07
CA ILE A 170 -2.34 -1.06 -12.82
C ILE A 170 -1.72 -1.62 -11.54
N ALA A 171 -0.40 -1.49 -11.39
CA ALA A 171 0.32 -2.03 -10.23
C ALA A 171 -0.09 -1.34 -8.93
N LEU A 172 -0.12 0.00 -8.91
CA LEU A 172 -0.48 0.77 -7.72
C LEU A 172 -1.96 0.63 -7.37
N VAL A 173 -2.87 0.82 -8.33
CA VAL A 173 -4.32 0.73 -8.07
C VAL A 173 -4.72 -0.69 -7.67
N GLY A 174 -4.17 -1.72 -8.33
CA GLY A 174 -4.45 -3.10 -7.95
C GLY A 174 -4.02 -3.41 -6.52
N THR A 175 -2.74 -3.17 -6.20
CA THR A 175 -2.21 -3.46 -4.86
C THR A 175 -2.87 -2.63 -3.76
N THR A 176 -3.09 -1.32 -3.96
CA THR A 176 -3.78 -0.46 -2.98
C THR A 176 -5.23 -0.86 -2.78
N ALA A 177 -5.97 -1.20 -3.84
CA ALA A 177 -7.36 -1.68 -3.73
C ALA A 177 -7.45 -2.97 -2.91
N GLY A 178 -6.57 -3.93 -3.18
CA GLY A 178 -6.50 -5.19 -2.45
C GLY A 178 -6.09 -5.04 -1.00
N PHE A 179 -5.06 -4.23 -0.74
CA PHE A 179 -4.57 -3.98 0.61
C PHE A 179 -5.60 -3.24 1.49
N THR A 180 -6.29 -2.25 0.91
CA THR A 180 -7.30 -1.43 1.60
C THR A 180 -8.55 -2.23 1.97
N SER A 181 -9.03 -3.08 1.07
CA SER A 181 -10.21 -3.92 1.32
C SER A 181 -9.89 -5.08 2.26
N GLY A 182 -8.67 -5.63 2.21
CA GLY A 182 -8.11 -6.50 3.23
C GLY A 182 -9.00 -7.68 3.63
N VAL A 183 -9.64 -8.35 2.66
CA VAL A 183 -10.68 -9.38 2.91
C VAL A 183 -10.13 -10.51 3.79
N LEU A 184 -8.93 -10.98 3.47
CA LEU A 184 -8.24 -12.09 4.13
C LEU A 184 -6.79 -11.70 4.50
N ASN A 185 -6.52 -10.40 4.61
CA ASN A 185 -5.17 -9.89 4.81
C ASN A 185 -4.73 -10.13 6.27
N PRO A 186 -3.73 -10.99 6.53
CA PRO A 186 -3.31 -11.32 7.88
C PRO A 186 -2.55 -10.17 8.58
N ILE A 187 -1.84 -9.34 7.80
CA ILE A 187 -0.99 -8.26 8.32
C ILE A 187 -1.82 -7.01 8.65
N ASN A 188 -2.84 -6.71 7.85
CA ASN A 188 -3.72 -5.56 8.08
C ASN A 188 -4.92 -5.95 8.94
N THR A 189 -5.89 -6.65 8.35
CA THR A 189 -7.16 -6.99 8.99
C THR A 189 -6.98 -8.00 10.12
N GLY A 190 -6.19 -9.06 9.89
CA GLY A 190 -5.97 -10.10 10.88
C GLY A 190 -5.30 -9.57 12.14
N LEU A 191 -4.17 -8.86 11.98
CA LEU A 191 -3.45 -8.24 13.09
C LEU A 191 -4.31 -7.22 13.85
N ALA A 192 -5.02 -6.34 13.14
CA ALA A 192 -5.90 -5.36 13.77
C ALA A 192 -7.03 -6.03 14.59
N GLN A 193 -7.60 -7.13 14.08
CA GLN A 193 -8.64 -7.87 14.79
C GLN A 193 -8.11 -8.65 16.00
N GLN A 194 -6.89 -9.20 15.91
CA GLN A 194 -6.22 -9.82 17.06
C GLN A 194 -5.95 -8.80 18.17
N ILE A 195 -5.46 -7.61 17.82
CA ILE A 195 -5.25 -6.51 18.78
C ILE A 195 -6.58 -6.08 19.40
N ALA A 196 -7.64 -5.99 18.59
CA ALA A 196 -8.98 -5.64 19.05
C ALA A 196 -9.72 -6.81 19.75
N ARG A 197 -9.14 -8.01 19.81
CA ARG A 197 -9.74 -9.26 20.34
C ARG A 197 -11.14 -9.56 19.79
N VAL A 198 -11.39 -9.20 18.53
CA VAL A 198 -12.62 -9.57 17.83
C VAL A 198 -12.37 -10.81 16.98
N GLU A 199 -13.45 -11.52 16.64
CA GLU A 199 -13.38 -12.72 15.79
C GLU A 199 -12.64 -12.41 14.47
N THR A 200 -11.60 -13.21 14.19
CA THR A 200 -10.73 -13.04 13.02
C THR A 200 -11.54 -13.17 11.74
N PHE A 201 -11.33 -12.24 10.82
CA PHE A 201 -12.06 -12.07 9.56
C PHE A 201 -13.57 -11.80 9.71
N SER A 202 -14.04 -11.38 10.89
CA SER A 202 -15.39 -10.85 11.06
C SER A 202 -15.63 -9.67 10.09
N GLY A 203 -16.75 -9.70 9.36
CA GLY A 203 -17.07 -8.70 8.33
C GLY A 203 -16.40 -8.93 6.97
N ALA A 204 -15.91 -10.13 6.68
CA ALA A 204 -15.35 -10.49 5.36
C ALA A 204 -16.32 -10.20 4.19
N GLY A 205 -17.63 -10.35 4.40
CA GLY A 205 -18.64 -10.04 3.37
C GLY A 205 -18.66 -8.57 2.94
N LEU A 206 -18.64 -7.65 3.91
CA LEU A 206 -18.56 -6.20 3.64
C LEU A 206 -17.24 -5.86 2.92
N ARG A 207 -16.13 -6.44 3.38
CA ARG A 207 -14.81 -6.26 2.75
C ARG A 207 -14.77 -6.81 1.34
N GLY A 208 -15.42 -7.94 1.07
CA GLY A 208 -15.58 -8.50 -0.26
C GLY A 208 -16.38 -7.59 -1.19
N ALA A 209 -17.45 -6.96 -0.69
CA ALA A 209 -18.18 -5.95 -1.45
C ALA A 209 -17.29 -4.73 -1.76
N LEU A 210 -16.55 -4.22 -0.77
CA LEU A 210 -15.59 -3.13 -0.96
C LEU A 210 -14.48 -3.49 -1.96
N PHE A 211 -13.97 -4.73 -1.91
CA PHE A 211 -12.97 -5.24 -2.85
C PHE A 211 -13.48 -5.14 -4.30
N LEU A 212 -14.72 -5.58 -4.55
CA LEU A 212 -15.35 -5.48 -5.87
C LEU A 212 -15.56 -4.03 -6.31
N VAL A 213 -16.00 -3.15 -5.41
CA VAL A 213 -16.17 -1.71 -5.70
C VAL A 213 -14.84 -1.06 -6.06
N MET A 214 -13.78 -1.34 -5.30
CA MET A 214 -12.45 -0.77 -5.55
C MET A 214 -11.87 -1.26 -6.88
N ILE A 215 -12.00 -2.55 -7.19
CA ILE A 215 -11.53 -3.11 -8.46
C ILE A 215 -12.30 -2.53 -9.64
N THR A 216 -13.62 -2.41 -9.54
CA THR A 216 -14.46 -1.89 -10.63
C THR A 216 -14.16 -0.42 -10.89
N LEU A 217 -14.09 0.40 -9.84
CA LEU A 217 -13.77 1.82 -9.95
C LEU A 217 -12.34 2.05 -10.44
N GLY A 218 -11.37 1.32 -9.87
CA GLY A 218 -9.97 1.37 -10.26
C GLY A 218 -9.78 0.96 -11.72
N SER A 219 -10.39 -0.15 -12.13
CA SER A 219 -10.37 -0.61 -13.52
C SER A 219 -11.00 0.41 -14.46
N TYR A 220 -12.16 0.97 -14.11
CA TYR A 220 -12.81 2.01 -14.91
C TYR A 220 -11.91 3.22 -15.12
N TRP A 221 -11.25 3.70 -14.07
CA TRP A 221 -10.37 4.86 -14.13
C TRP A 221 -9.13 4.60 -15.01
N VAL A 222 -8.47 3.45 -14.84
CA VAL A 222 -7.30 3.09 -15.65
C VAL A 222 -7.70 2.84 -17.11
N ILE A 223 -8.82 2.14 -17.37
CA ILE A 223 -9.33 1.94 -18.73
C ILE A 223 -9.66 3.28 -19.40
N ARG A 224 -10.25 4.24 -18.66
CA ARG A 224 -10.55 5.57 -19.16
C ARG A 224 -9.27 6.30 -19.60
N TYR A 225 -8.19 6.19 -18.81
CA TYR A 225 -6.90 6.77 -19.15
C TYR A 225 -6.26 6.06 -20.35
N ALA A 226 -6.21 4.73 -20.35
CA ALA A 226 -5.66 3.93 -21.45
C ALA A 226 -6.36 4.21 -22.79
N ARG A 227 -7.70 4.34 -22.80
CA ARG A 227 -8.48 4.72 -23.99
C ARG A 227 -8.19 6.14 -24.49
N ARG A 228 -7.77 7.06 -23.63
CA ARG A 228 -7.41 8.42 -24.05
C ARG A 228 -6.09 8.41 -24.80
N ILE A 229 -5.10 7.67 -24.31
CA ILE A 229 -3.79 7.52 -24.94
C ILE A 229 -3.91 6.80 -26.29
N GLU A 230 -4.70 5.73 -26.33
CA GLU A 230 -4.96 4.96 -27.55
C GLU A 230 -5.55 5.83 -28.67
N LYS A 231 -6.37 6.83 -28.32
CA LYS A 231 -7.00 7.74 -29.29
C LYS A 231 -6.12 8.94 -29.65
N ASP A 232 -5.22 9.35 -28.75
CA ASP A 232 -4.39 10.52 -28.93
C ASP A 232 -3.10 10.39 -28.10
N PRO A 233 -1.99 9.95 -28.73
CA PRO A 233 -0.71 9.79 -28.04
C PRO A 233 -0.18 11.08 -27.40
N ALA A 234 -0.60 12.26 -27.87
CA ALA A 234 -0.20 13.54 -27.27
C ALA A 234 -0.83 13.80 -25.89
N LYS A 235 -1.80 12.97 -25.47
CA LYS A 235 -2.39 13.00 -24.13
C LYS A 235 -1.65 12.11 -23.13
N SER A 236 -0.53 11.49 -23.52
CA SER A 236 0.39 10.85 -22.60
C SER A 236 0.88 11.86 -21.56
N LEU A 237 0.93 11.46 -20.29
CA LEU A 237 1.52 12.27 -19.22
C LEU A 237 3.05 12.14 -19.17
N VAL A 238 3.64 11.35 -20.07
CA VAL A 238 5.06 11.05 -20.22
C VAL A 238 5.50 11.33 -21.65
#